data_AF-A0A3B8LI30-F1
#
_entry.id   AF-A0A3B8LI30-F1
#
_cell.length_a   1.000
_cell.length_b   1.000
_cell.length_c   1.000
_cell.angle_alpha   90.00
_cell.angle_beta   90.00
_cell.angle_gamma   90.00
#
_symmetry.space_group_name_H-M   'P 1'
#
loop_
_entity.id
_entity.type
_entity.pdbx_description
1 polymer ?
#
loop_
_entity_poly.entity_id
_entity_poly.type
_entity_poly.pdbx_seq_one_letter_code
_entity_poly.pdbx_strand_id
1 'polypeptide(L)' 'MAEHTFEGFTPELVDFLEDLMDHNNREWFHEHKDLYEVDVRGPALSFIRAIKPHLHELSPHFLASDK' A
#
# COMPACT_ATOMS: atom_id res chain seq x y z
N MET A 1 6.96 21.14 0.68
CA MET A 1 6.52 19.92 1.39
C MET A 1 5.65 19.19 0.39
N ALA A 2 6.19 18.17 -0.28
CA ALA A 2 5.42 17.50 -1.33
C ALA A 2 4.31 16.69 -0.67
N GLU A 3 3.08 17.09 -0.98
CA GLU A 3 1.85 16.44 -0.57
C GLU A 3 1.84 15.06 -1.26
N HIS A 4 2.03 13.99 -0.48
CA HIS A 4 1.79 12.64 -0.98
C HIS A 4 0.27 12.46 -1.06
N THR A 5 -0.34 12.96 -2.13
CA THR A 5 -1.76 12.76 -2.39
C THR A 5 -2.00 11.28 -2.63
N PHE A 6 -2.94 10.71 -1.87
CA PHE A 6 -3.42 9.36 -2.14
C PHE A 6 -4.46 9.44 -3.26
N GLU A 7 -4.06 9.01 -4.46
CA GLU A 7 -4.91 9.03 -5.67
C GLU A 7 -5.87 7.82 -5.75
N GLY A 8 -5.83 6.93 -4.75
CA GLY A 8 -6.58 5.68 -4.74
C GLY A 8 -5.70 4.46 -4.99
N PHE A 9 -6.31 3.28 -4.82
CA PHE A 9 -5.75 2.02 -5.29
C PHE A 9 -6.21 1.78 -6.73
N THR A 10 -5.32 1.30 -7.57
CA THR A 10 -5.65 0.92 -8.94
C THR A 10 -6.16 -0.53 -8.97
N PRO A 11 -6.88 -0.96 -10.02
CA PRO A 11 -7.34 -2.35 -10.15
C PRO A 11 -6.19 -3.38 -10.09
N GLU A 12 -5.01 -3.01 -10.57
CA GLU A 12 -3.80 -3.85 -10.61
C GLU A 12 -3.35 -4.32 -9.22
N LEU A 13 -3.74 -3.63 -8.15
CA LEU A 13 -3.53 -4.12 -6.79
C LEU A 13 -4.23 -5.47 -6.58
N VAL A 14 -5.48 -5.59 -7.03
CA VAL A 14 -6.26 -6.82 -6.83
C VAL A 14 -5.68 -7.93 -7.70
N ASP A 15 -5.36 -7.63 -8.95
CA ASP A 15 -4.71 -8.58 -9.87
C ASP A 15 -3.40 -9.12 -9.28
N PHE A 16 -2.55 -8.25 -8.72
CA PHE A 16 -1.31 -8.68 -8.06
C PHE A 16 -1.56 -9.60 -6.86
N LEU A 17 -2.59 -9.31 -6.05
CA LEU A 17 -2.93 -10.14 -4.88
C LEU A 17 -3.50 -11.51 -5.27
N GLU A 18 -4.26 -11.58 -6.36
CA GLU A 18 -4.74 -12.85 -6.94
C GLU A 18 -3.56 -13.68 -7.46
N ASP A 19 -2.66 -13.07 -8.24
CA ASP A 19 -1.48 -13.75 -8.73
C ASP A 19 -0.57 -14.21 -7.58
N LEU A 20 -0.39 -13.38 -6.55
CA LEU A 20 0.39 -13.73 -5.35
C LEU A 20 -0.22 -14.92 -4.61
N MET A 21 -1.55 -15.02 -4.55
CA MET A 21 -2.24 -16.15 -3.91
C MET A 21 -1.93 -17.46 -4.64
N ASP A 22 -1.93 -17.45 -5.97
CA ASP A 22 -1.65 -18.62 -6.81
C ASP A 22 -0.16 -19.00 -6.81
N HIS A 23 0.73 -18.02 -6.74
CA HIS A 23 2.17 -18.20 -6.92
C HIS A 23 2.99 -17.85 -5.67
N ASN A 24 2.45 -18.08 -4.47
CA ASN A 24 3.01 -17.65 -3.18
C ASN A 24 4.36 -18.32 -2.81
N ASN A 25 5.41 -17.98 -3.56
CA ASN A 25 6.76 -18.44 -3.40
C ASN A 25 7.74 -17.29 -3.64
N ARG A 26 8.94 -17.44 -3.10
CA ARG A 26 9.95 -16.39 -3.07
C ARG A 26 10.43 -15.99 -4.48
N GLU A 27 10.60 -16.95 -5.38
CA GLU A 27 11.14 -16.70 -6.73
C GLU A 27 10.19 -15.84 -7.55
N TRP A 28 8.92 -16.25 -7.61
CA TRP A 28 7.87 -15.48 -8.27
C TRP A 28 7.75 -14.06 -7.69
N PHE A 29 7.76 -13.91 -6.35
CA PHE A 29 7.68 -12.58 -5.75
C PHE A 29 8.86 -11.68 -6.13
N HIS A 30 10.08 -12.22 -6.24
CA HIS A 30 11.24 -11.41 -6.67
C HIS A 30 11.11 -10.94 -8.11
N GLU A 31 10.55 -11.77 -8.99
CA GLU A 31 10.30 -11.41 -10.38
C GLU A 31 9.21 -10.32 -10.52
N HIS A 32 8.23 -10.30 -9.61
CA HIS A 32 7.09 -9.38 -9.65
C HIS A 32 7.21 -8.23 -8.64
N LYS A 33 8.39 -8.07 -8.00
CA LYS A 33 8.61 -7.11 -6.93
C LYS A 33 8.36 -5.67 -7.36
N ASP A 34 8.66 -5.32 -8.60
CA ASP A 34 8.45 -3.95 -9.10
C ASP A 34 6.95 -3.60 -9.13
N LEU A 35 6.09 -4.55 -9.53
CA LEU A 35 4.64 -4.41 -9.48
C LEU A 35 4.14 -4.29 -8.04
N TYR A 36 4.69 -5.10 -7.12
CA TYR A 36 4.39 -4.95 -5.70
C TYR A 36 4.71 -3.54 -5.17
N GLU A 37 5.87 -2.99 -5.53
CA GLU A 37 6.27 -1.65 -5.08
C GLU A 37 5.36 -0.55 -5.65
N VAL A 38 4.95 -0.67 -6.91
CA VAL A 38 4.13 0.33 -7.62
C VAL A 38 2.65 0.23 -7.29
N ASP A 39 2.07 -0.97 -7.33
CA ASP A 39 0.61 -1.17 -7.28
C ASP A 39 0.12 -1.44 -5.86
N VAL A 40 0.99 -1.92 -4.96
CA VAL A 40 0.61 -2.31 -3.59
C VAL A 40 1.26 -1.42 -2.55
N ARG A 41 2.60 -1.48 -2.41
CA ARG A 41 3.32 -0.85 -1.30
C ARG A 41 3.30 0.67 -1.39
N GLY A 42 3.56 1.24 -2.55
CA GLY A 42 3.51 2.69 -2.78
C GLY A 42 2.16 3.30 -2.39
N PRO A 43 1.05 2.85 -3.01
CA PRO A 43 -0.30 3.32 -2.68
C PRO A 43 -0.68 3.10 -1.22
N ALA A 44 -0.31 1.96 -0.60
CA ALA A 44 -0.57 1.70 0.81
C ALA A 44 0.15 2.69 1.74
N LEU A 45 1.41 3.04 1.47
CA LEU A 45 2.14 4.05 2.24
C LEU A 45 1.54 5.45 2.04
N SER A 46 1.12 5.78 0.81
CA SER A 46 0.40 7.03 0.53
C SER A 46 -0.93 7.09 1.29
N PHE A 47 -1.68 6.00 1.34
CA PHE A 47 -2.91 5.88 2.13
C PHE A 47 -2.66 6.09 3.63
N ILE A 48 -1.64 5.43 4.20
CA ILE A 48 -1.26 5.57 5.61
C ILE A 48 -0.96 7.04 5.93
N ARG A 49 -0.23 7.75 5.06
CA ARG A 49 0.09 9.18 5.24
C ARG A 49 -1.17 10.04 5.15
N ALA A 50 -2.05 9.75 4.19
CA ALA A 50 -3.30 10.49 3.98
C ALA A 50 -4.29 10.32 5.14
N ILE A 51 -4.43 9.10 5.70
CA ILE A 51 -5.38 8.82 6.77
C ILE A 51 -4.87 9.26 8.16
N LYS A 52 -3.55 9.35 8.36
CA LYS A 52 -2.93 9.69 9.64
C LYS A 52 -3.54 10.89 10.38
N PRO A 53 -3.74 12.07 9.77
CA PRO A 53 -4.36 13.20 10.47
C PRO A 53 -5.80 12.90 10.90
N HIS A 54 -6.61 12.29 10.03
CA HIS A 54 -8.00 11.94 10.31
C HIS A 54 -8.13 10.87 11.40
N LEU A 55 -7.23 9.89 11.41
CA LEU A 55 -7.23 8.83 12.41
C LEU A 55 -6.92 9.38 13.81
N HIS A 56 -6.01 10.35 13.89
CA HIS A 56 -5.67 11.03 15.14
C HIS A 56 -6.83 11.90 15.66
N GLU A 57 -7.61 12.53 14.77
CA GLU A 57 -8.85 13.24 15.14
C GLU A 57 -9.92 12.30 15.70
N LEU A 58 -10.06 11.10 15.11
CA LEU A 58 -11.02 10.10 15.55
C LEU A 58 -10.67 9.51 16.92
N SER A 59 -9.40 9.14 17.11
CA SER A 59 -8.90 8.64 18.39
C SER A 59 -7.38 8.72 18.45
N PRO A 60 -6.80 9.34 19.50
CA PRO A 60 -5.35 9.40 19.68
C PRO A 60 -4.71 8.03 19.98
N HIS A 61 -5.52 6.99 20.20
CA HIS A 61 -5.05 5.63 20.47
C HIS A 61 -4.67 4.84 19.21
N PHE A 62 -5.05 5.32 18.02
CA PHE A 62 -4.67 4.69 16.76
C PHE A 62 -3.43 5.33 16.16
N LEU A 63 -2.39 4.52 15.93
CA LEU A 63 -1.14 4.96 15.31
C LEU A 63 -1.07 4.52 13.85
N ALA A 64 -1.12 5.48 12.93
CA ALA A 64 -0.77 5.29 11.52
C ALA A 64 0.74 5.51 11.33
N SER A 65 1.49 4.43 11.07
CA SER A 65 2.94 4.42 10.82
C SER A 65 3.26 3.89 9.43
N ASP A 66 4.04 4.65 8.66
CA ASP A 66 4.57 4.28 7.33
C ASP A 66 6.03 3.80 7.41
N LYS A 67 6.49 3.45 8.61
CA LYS A 67 7.85 3.01 8.95
C LYS A 67 7.87 1.62 9.55
#